data_AF-A0A918WW70-F1
#
_entry.id   AF-A0A918WW70-F1
#
_cell.length_a   1.000
_cell.length_b   1.000
_cell.length_c   1.000
_cell.angle_alpha   90.00
_cell.angle_beta   90.00
_cell.angle_gamma   90.00
#
_symmetry.space_group_name_H-M   'P 1'
#
loop_
_entity.id
_entity.type
_entity.pdbx_description
1 polymer ?
#
loop_
_entity_poly.entity_id
_entity_poly.type
_entity_poly.pdbx_seq_one_letter_code
_entity_poly.pdbx_strand_id
1 'polypeptide(L)'
;MRKPLVTLSCTLGLTGSLLATGCAAQTVDASSPPQASSIRPTEPTVHSDATRAPVSPTPTRPARTRPAPPPATKSAAHRPHKALLDVTYESGTPDSGIPGLAATNATAPDAAGVISPGSGSRRGIMHKVTLGDDGYVSNGAPRSESATDRVPAGRFQVGDERRYEFSVLLKDWQAYKEGDPVSGDILFQAKPANSNPPSFFLSAQRNAILFRNPGLDRQTPVVADYRPYIGRWMRFRIDVRWADDDTGYYKVSALLPGQKAFQLKKVYTRTTTWLPVNPSEHGYLKWGLYRPDSSLERGCVKTRIVHHDNIRVTELP
;
A
#
# COMPACT_ATOMS: atom_id res chain seq x y z
N MET A 1 17.00 -17.31 51.76
CA MET A 1 16.23 -16.04 51.80
C MET A 1 15.40 -15.95 50.53
N ARG A 2 14.08 -16.08 50.66
CA ARG A 2 13.11 -16.13 49.55
C ARG A 2 12.52 -14.73 49.36
N LYS A 3 12.47 -14.23 48.12
CA LYS A 3 11.76 -13.00 47.75
C LYS A 3 10.24 -13.26 47.74
N PRO A 4 9.40 -12.34 48.23
CA PRO A 4 7.95 -12.54 48.17
C PRO A 4 7.40 -12.16 46.80
N LEU A 5 6.44 -12.96 46.36
CA LEU A 5 5.55 -12.75 45.22
C LEU A 5 4.49 -11.71 45.63
N VAL A 6 4.28 -10.67 44.81
CA VAL A 6 3.16 -9.73 44.98
C VAL A 6 2.07 -10.13 43.99
N THR A 7 0.92 -10.54 44.52
CA THR A 7 -0.30 -10.85 43.78
C THR A 7 -1.18 -9.59 43.77
N LEU A 8 -1.51 -9.05 42.60
CA LEU A 8 -2.54 -8.02 42.47
C LEU A 8 -3.91 -8.68 42.26
N SER A 9 -4.82 -8.49 43.22
CA SER A 9 -6.26 -8.68 43.02
C SER A 9 -6.91 -7.35 42.68
N CYS A 10 -7.60 -7.27 41.53
CA CYS A 10 -8.47 -6.15 41.20
C CYS A 10 -9.88 -6.39 41.73
N THR A 11 -10.35 -5.50 42.61
CA THR A 11 -11.74 -5.44 43.05
C THR A 11 -12.42 -4.27 42.33
N LEU A 12 -13.52 -4.53 41.62
CA LEU A 12 -14.39 -3.51 41.04
C LEU A 12 -15.14 -2.78 42.17
N GLY A 13 -15.10 -1.45 42.16
CA GLY A 13 -15.99 -0.59 42.95
C GLY A 13 -16.51 0.55 42.09
N LEU A 14 -17.83 0.61 41.89
CA LEU A 14 -18.54 1.79 41.40
C LEU A 14 -18.54 2.86 42.49
N THR A 15 -18.27 4.13 42.14
CA THR A 15 -19.13 5.32 42.39
C THR A 15 -18.40 6.63 42.05
N GLY A 16 -19.09 7.54 41.37
CA GLY A 16 -19.23 8.96 41.76
C GLY A 16 -18.08 9.99 41.59
N SER A 17 -18.24 10.82 40.55
CA SER A 17 -18.13 12.29 40.52
C SER A 17 -16.83 13.07 40.79
N LEU A 18 -16.55 13.97 39.84
CA LEU A 18 -15.79 15.25 39.86
C LEU A 18 -14.42 15.32 40.56
N LEU A 19 -13.39 15.62 39.77
CA LEU A 19 -12.60 16.86 39.90
C LEU A 19 -11.67 17.02 38.69
N ALA A 20 -11.81 18.15 38.01
CA ALA A 20 -10.86 18.63 37.02
C ALA A 20 -9.58 19.07 37.73
N THR A 21 -8.42 18.65 37.20
CA THR A 21 -7.14 19.25 37.57
C THR A 21 -6.34 19.46 36.29
N GLY A 22 -6.05 20.73 36.02
CA GLY A 22 -5.25 21.15 34.88
C GLY A 22 -3.80 20.68 35.01
N CYS A 23 -3.19 20.39 33.87
CA CYS A 23 -1.74 20.36 33.74
C CYS A 23 -1.34 21.41 32.71
N ALA A 24 -0.53 22.35 33.18
CA ALA A 24 0.02 23.47 32.44
C ALA A 24 0.98 22.97 31.36
N ALA A 25 0.87 23.56 30.17
CA ALA A 25 1.86 23.46 29.12
C ALA A 25 3.04 24.38 29.45
N GLN A 26 4.25 23.82 29.52
CA GLN A 26 5.48 24.61 29.49
C GLN A 26 5.85 24.87 28.03
N THR A 27 5.84 26.15 27.68
CA THR A 27 6.51 26.72 26.51
C THR A 27 8.02 26.67 26.70
N VAL A 28 8.74 26.09 25.73
CA VAL A 28 10.16 26.36 25.54
C VAL A 28 10.36 27.03 24.18
N ASP A 29 11.08 28.13 24.28
CA ASP A 29 11.30 29.17 23.31
C ASP A 29 12.28 28.75 22.21
N ALA A 30 12.11 29.35 21.04
CA ALA A 30 12.95 29.16 19.87
C ALA A 30 14.25 29.98 19.99
N SER A 31 15.39 29.41 19.60
CA SER A 31 16.61 30.20 19.36
C SER A 31 17.51 29.54 18.31
N SER A 32 17.50 30.16 17.13
CA SER A 32 18.59 30.27 16.14
C SER A 32 18.94 29.08 15.20
N PRO A 33 18.96 29.32 13.87
CA PRO A 33 19.44 28.37 12.87
C PRO A 33 20.96 28.49 12.61
N PRO A 34 21.67 27.41 12.25
CA PRO A 34 23.04 27.52 11.75
C PRO A 34 23.09 27.95 10.28
N GLN A 35 24.10 28.77 10.01
CA GLN A 35 24.39 29.53 8.80
C GLN A 35 24.72 28.68 7.57
N ALA A 36 24.31 29.18 6.40
CA ALA A 36 24.70 28.67 5.09
C ALA A 36 26.16 29.07 4.77
N SER A 37 27.00 28.08 4.49
CA SER A 37 28.36 28.30 3.95
C SER A 37 28.32 28.27 2.42
N SER A 38 28.67 29.41 1.84
CA SER A 38 28.86 29.67 0.42
C SER A 38 30.23 29.14 -0.03
N ILE A 39 30.25 28.20 -0.97
CA ILE A 39 31.46 27.81 -1.69
C ILE A 39 31.28 28.21 -3.15
N ARG A 40 32.05 29.22 -3.57
CA ARG A 40 32.24 29.59 -4.98
C ARG A 40 33.11 28.55 -5.70
N PRO A 41 32.86 28.27 -6.99
CA PRO A 41 33.73 27.44 -7.81
C PRO A 41 34.92 28.24 -8.34
N THR A 42 36.10 27.60 -8.36
CA THR A 42 37.29 28.06 -9.10
C THR A 42 37.42 27.23 -10.37
N GLU A 43 37.34 27.88 -11.52
CA GLU A 43 37.87 27.37 -12.79
C GLU A 43 39.40 27.43 -12.78
N PRO A 44 40.06 26.56 -13.56
CA PRO A 44 40.96 27.14 -14.54
C PRO A 44 40.90 26.48 -15.93
N THR A 45 40.77 27.36 -16.92
CA THR A 45 41.66 27.58 -18.07
C THR A 45 42.18 26.40 -18.90
N VAL A 46 41.81 26.50 -20.17
CA VAL A 46 42.28 25.85 -21.40
C VAL A 46 43.81 25.85 -21.55
N HIS A 47 44.37 24.71 -21.97
CA HIS A 47 45.57 24.68 -22.82
C HIS A 47 45.40 23.66 -23.94
N SER A 48 45.45 24.17 -25.16
CA SER A 48 45.70 23.47 -26.40
C SER A 48 47.17 23.05 -26.48
N ASP A 49 47.45 21.81 -26.89
CA ASP A 49 48.55 21.61 -27.83
C ASP A 49 48.44 20.30 -28.61
N ALA A 50 48.71 20.41 -29.90
CA ALA A 50 48.71 19.34 -30.87
C ALA A 50 50.12 18.75 -30.97
N THR A 51 50.26 17.42 -30.91
CA THR A 51 51.42 16.76 -31.51
C THR A 51 51.04 15.38 -32.02
N ARG A 52 51.13 15.24 -33.34
CA ARG A 52 50.89 14.03 -34.12
C ARG A 52 52.19 13.23 -34.16
N ALA A 53 52.17 12.00 -33.67
CA ALA A 53 53.29 11.05 -33.74
C ALA A 53 52.97 9.88 -34.70
N PRO A 54 53.99 9.25 -35.32
CA PRO A 54 53.85 8.43 -36.52
C PRO A 54 53.31 7.02 -36.26
N VAL A 55 52.66 6.49 -37.30
CA VAL A 55 52.04 5.17 -37.36
C VAL A 55 53.12 4.10 -37.57
N SER A 56 53.22 3.16 -36.64
CA SER A 56 54.03 1.93 -36.78
C SER A 56 53.20 0.79 -37.40
N PRO A 57 53.83 -0.12 -38.16
CA PRO A 57 53.13 -1.11 -38.98
C PRO A 57 52.51 -2.25 -38.16
N THR A 58 51.32 -2.64 -38.63
CA THR A 58 50.46 -3.72 -38.13
C THR A 58 51.17 -5.09 -38.13
N PRO A 59 51.19 -5.83 -37.01
CA PRO A 59 51.59 -7.23 -37.02
C PRO A 59 50.47 -8.12 -37.57
N THR A 60 50.82 -9.00 -38.51
CA THR A 60 49.93 -9.99 -39.13
C THR A 60 49.38 -10.95 -38.08
N ARG A 61 48.07 -10.88 -37.84
CA ARG A 61 47.35 -11.71 -36.86
C ARG A 61 47.13 -13.12 -37.41
N PRO A 62 47.55 -14.19 -36.69
CA PRO A 62 47.26 -15.56 -37.10
C PRO A 62 45.75 -15.87 -37.02
N ALA A 63 45.28 -16.73 -37.93
CA ALA A 63 43.90 -17.15 -38.04
C ALA A 63 43.39 -17.79 -36.73
N ARG A 64 42.46 -17.12 -36.06
CA ARG A 64 41.70 -17.69 -34.93
C ARG A 64 40.67 -18.67 -35.48
N THR A 65 40.82 -19.95 -35.17
CA THR A 65 39.76 -20.95 -35.25
C THR A 65 38.57 -20.50 -34.42
N ARG A 66 37.38 -20.49 -35.02
CA ARG A 66 36.12 -20.07 -34.39
C ARG A 66 35.69 -21.15 -33.38
N PRO A 67 35.52 -20.83 -32.08
CA PRO A 67 34.96 -21.78 -31.13
C PRO A 67 33.55 -22.17 -31.55
N ALA A 68 33.18 -23.43 -31.33
CA ALA A 68 31.82 -23.92 -31.53
C ALA A 68 30.83 -23.09 -30.68
N PRO A 69 29.62 -22.82 -31.18
CA PRO A 69 28.62 -22.09 -30.42
C PRO A 69 28.27 -22.87 -29.13
N PRO A 70 28.06 -22.19 -27.99
CA PRO A 70 27.61 -22.85 -26.78
C PRO A 70 26.25 -23.51 -27.03
N PRO A 71 25.98 -24.66 -26.38
CA PRO A 71 24.69 -25.33 -26.49
C PRO A 71 23.58 -24.36 -26.07
N ALA A 72 22.53 -24.29 -26.89
CA ALA A 72 21.38 -23.44 -26.67
C ALA A 72 20.82 -23.70 -25.25
N THR A 73 20.96 -22.70 -24.38
CA THR A 73 20.24 -22.66 -23.10
C THR A 73 18.76 -22.77 -23.41
N LYS A 74 18.13 -23.85 -22.93
CA LYS A 74 16.68 -24.03 -22.95
C LYS A 74 16.06 -22.75 -22.40
N SER A 75 15.43 -21.97 -23.28
CA SER A 75 14.64 -20.80 -22.90
C SER A 75 13.66 -21.26 -21.82
N ALA A 76 13.74 -20.66 -20.64
CA ALA A 76 12.81 -20.96 -19.55
C ALA A 76 11.40 -20.78 -20.10
N ALA A 77 10.64 -21.88 -20.18
CA ALA A 77 9.30 -21.86 -20.73
C ALA A 77 8.49 -20.79 -20.01
N HIS A 78 7.95 -19.83 -20.76
CA HIS A 78 7.07 -18.79 -20.24
C HIS A 78 5.84 -19.47 -19.65
N ARG A 79 5.79 -19.65 -18.32
CA ARG A 79 4.58 -20.12 -17.65
C ARG A 79 3.53 -19.01 -17.80
N PRO A 80 2.34 -19.31 -18.34
CA PRO A 80 1.30 -18.32 -18.45
C PRO A 80 0.81 -17.92 -17.07
N HIS A 81 0.48 -16.63 -16.91
CA HIS A 81 -0.19 -16.11 -15.73
C HIS A 81 -1.57 -16.79 -15.56
N LYS A 82 -1.87 -17.33 -14.38
CA LYS A 82 -3.17 -17.97 -14.08
C LYS A 82 -4.04 -17.05 -13.24
N ALA A 83 -5.23 -16.69 -13.74
CA ALA A 83 -6.20 -15.95 -12.94
C ALA A 83 -6.72 -16.83 -11.79
N LEU A 84 -6.71 -16.30 -10.57
CA LEU A 84 -7.21 -16.98 -9.37
C LEU A 84 -8.56 -16.42 -8.94
N LEU A 85 -8.70 -15.10 -8.91
CA LEU A 85 -9.90 -14.40 -8.46
C LEU A 85 -10.16 -13.18 -9.35
N ASP A 86 -11.42 -12.95 -9.71
CA ASP A 86 -11.90 -11.73 -10.39
C ASP A 86 -13.20 -11.27 -9.71
N VAL A 87 -13.17 -10.08 -9.09
CA VAL A 87 -14.31 -9.47 -8.40
C VAL A 87 -14.71 -8.22 -9.19
N THR A 88 -15.88 -8.31 -9.82
CA THR A 88 -16.38 -7.30 -10.78
C THR A 88 -17.71 -6.69 -10.34
N TYR A 89 -18.37 -7.27 -9.33
CA TYR A 89 -19.70 -6.86 -8.85
C TYR A 89 -20.81 -6.94 -9.90
N GLU A 90 -20.55 -7.60 -11.03
CA GLU A 90 -21.50 -7.73 -12.13
C GLU A 90 -22.74 -8.55 -11.75
N SER A 91 -22.63 -9.40 -10.71
CA SER A 91 -23.78 -10.08 -10.09
C SER A 91 -24.84 -9.11 -9.55
N GLY A 92 -24.45 -7.88 -9.21
CA GLY A 92 -25.33 -6.91 -8.55
C GLY A 92 -25.38 -7.06 -7.04
N THR A 93 -24.58 -7.95 -6.47
CA THR A 93 -24.47 -8.18 -5.03
C THR A 93 -23.13 -7.65 -4.51
N PRO A 94 -23.07 -7.13 -3.26
CA PRO A 94 -21.82 -6.65 -2.67
C PRO A 94 -20.71 -7.70 -2.48
N ASP A 95 -21.03 -8.99 -2.61
CA ASP A 95 -20.06 -10.10 -2.59
C ASP A 95 -19.68 -10.57 -4.00
N SER A 96 -20.11 -9.87 -5.05
CA SER A 96 -19.90 -10.24 -6.45
C SER A 96 -20.40 -11.65 -6.83
N GLY A 97 -21.26 -12.28 -6.01
CA GLY A 97 -21.69 -13.67 -6.17
C GLY A 97 -20.62 -14.70 -5.81
N ILE A 98 -19.57 -14.30 -5.10
CA ILE A 98 -18.43 -15.15 -4.74
C ILE A 98 -18.63 -15.68 -3.31
N PRO A 99 -18.84 -16.99 -3.12
CA PRO A 99 -19.02 -17.55 -1.79
C PRO A 99 -17.84 -17.25 -0.87
N GLY A 100 -18.15 -16.75 0.34
CA GLY A 100 -17.15 -16.41 1.34
C GLY A 100 -16.50 -15.03 1.16
N LEU A 101 -16.80 -14.29 0.09
CA LEU A 101 -16.35 -12.91 -0.03
C LEU A 101 -17.16 -12.03 0.92
N ALA A 102 -16.50 -11.45 1.92
CA ALA A 102 -17.17 -10.49 2.80
C ALA A 102 -17.27 -9.13 2.10
N ALA A 103 -18.45 -8.51 2.15
CA ALA A 103 -18.65 -7.15 1.63
C ALA A 103 -18.23 -6.08 2.64
N THR A 104 -18.73 -6.17 3.88
CA THR A 104 -18.33 -5.32 5.02
C THR A 104 -18.80 -5.97 6.33
N ASN A 105 -18.14 -5.62 7.44
CA ASN A 105 -18.58 -5.97 8.79
C ASN A 105 -19.22 -4.78 9.54
N ALA A 106 -19.27 -3.60 8.91
CA ALA A 106 -20.04 -2.47 9.43
C ALA A 106 -21.54 -2.77 9.34
N THR A 107 -22.32 -2.30 10.32
CA THR A 107 -23.77 -2.55 10.41
C THR A 107 -24.60 -1.42 9.81
N ALA A 108 -24.02 -0.25 9.56
CA ALA A 108 -24.70 0.83 8.86
C ALA A 108 -25.14 0.35 7.46
N PRO A 109 -26.41 0.56 7.07
CA PRO A 109 -27.00 -0.06 5.87
C PRO A 109 -26.38 0.44 4.56
N ASP A 110 -25.69 1.57 4.59
CA ASP A 110 -25.00 2.17 3.45
C ASP A 110 -23.48 2.20 3.63
N ALA A 111 -22.95 1.38 4.54
CA ALA A 111 -21.50 1.20 4.69
C ALA A 111 -20.86 0.55 3.47
N ALA A 112 -21.58 -0.35 2.80
CA ALA A 112 -21.18 -0.91 1.52
C ALA A 112 -22.39 -1.10 0.60
N GLY A 113 -22.21 -0.88 -0.70
CA GLY A 113 -23.28 -1.06 -1.69
C GLY A 113 -22.75 -1.10 -3.12
N VAL A 114 -23.47 -1.79 -4.00
CA VAL A 114 -23.12 -1.83 -5.42
C VAL A 114 -23.43 -0.49 -6.09
N ILE A 115 -22.50 0.01 -6.90
CA ILE A 115 -22.64 1.28 -7.64
C ILE A 115 -22.54 1.06 -9.14
N SER A 116 -23.00 2.06 -9.91
CA SER A 116 -22.87 2.13 -11.36
C SER A 116 -22.60 3.58 -11.79
N PRO A 117 -21.72 3.83 -12.77
CA PRO A 117 -20.88 2.85 -13.46
C PRO A 117 -19.65 2.43 -12.64
N GLY A 118 -19.04 1.29 -13.00
CA GLY A 118 -17.75 0.85 -12.48
C GLY A 118 -16.57 1.43 -13.27
N SER A 119 -15.37 0.86 -13.10
CA SER A 119 -14.13 1.28 -13.77
C SER A 119 -13.99 0.61 -15.14
N GLY A 120 -14.79 1.04 -16.11
CA GLY A 120 -14.86 0.39 -17.43
C GLY A 120 -15.68 -0.91 -17.43
N SER A 121 -16.34 -1.20 -16.32
CA SER A 121 -17.35 -2.24 -16.12
C SER A 121 -18.73 -1.59 -15.90
N ARG A 122 -19.79 -2.39 -15.75
CA ARG A 122 -21.14 -1.87 -15.46
C ARG A 122 -21.32 -1.58 -13.98
N ARG A 123 -20.62 -2.28 -13.10
CA ARG A 123 -20.80 -2.22 -11.65
C ARG A 123 -19.48 -2.10 -10.90
N GLY A 124 -19.55 -1.54 -9.70
CA GLY A 124 -18.48 -1.56 -8.73
C GLY A 124 -19.06 -1.62 -7.32
N ILE A 125 -18.23 -1.46 -6.30
CA ILE A 125 -18.68 -1.35 -4.91
C ILE A 125 -18.29 0.02 -4.34
N MET A 126 -19.15 0.58 -3.52
CA MET A 126 -18.88 1.74 -2.67
C MET A 126 -18.63 1.27 -1.25
N HIS A 127 -17.69 1.92 -0.57
CA HIS A 127 -17.52 1.87 0.87
C HIS A 127 -17.60 3.28 1.45
N LYS A 128 -18.40 3.43 2.50
CA LYS A 128 -18.56 4.68 3.25
C LYS A 128 -18.21 4.46 4.71
N VAL A 129 -17.59 5.48 5.32
CA VAL A 129 -17.35 5.54 6.76
C VAL A 129 -17.66 6.95 7.25
N THR A 130 -18.55 7.06 8.24
CA THR A 130 -18.86 8.30 8.96
C THR A 130 -18.31 8.20 10.39
N LEU A 131 -17.42 9.12 10.76
CA LEU A 131 -16.87 9.19 12.12
C LEU A 131 -17.94 9.67 13.11
N GLY A 132 -17.91 9.11 14.33
CA GLY A 132 -18.89 9.39 15.37
C GLY A 132 -20.20 8.60 15.23
N ASP A 133 -20.27 7.64 14.30
CA ASP A 133 -21.40 6.74 14.11
C ASP A 133 -20.92 5.28 14.26
N ASP A 134 -21.41 4.61 15.30
CA ASP A 134 -21.03 3.25 15.68
C ASP A 134 -21.42 2.22 14.61
N GLY A 135 -22.40 2.53 13.75
CA GLY A 135 -22.75 1.67 12.63
C GLY A 135 -21.61 1.48 11.62
N TYR A 136 -20.64 2.40 11.58
CA TYR A 136 -19.43 2.28 10.75
C TYR A 136 -18.21 1.77 11.53
N VAL A 137 -18.36 1.37 12.80
CA VAL A 137 -17.29 0.76 13.57
C VAL A 137 -17.33 -0.75 13.35
N SER A 138 -16.25 -1.32 12.82
CA SER A 138 -16.12 -2.77 12.65
C SER A 138 -14.75 -3.27 13.09
N ASN A 139 -14.76 -4.29 13.96
CA ASN A 139 -13.58 -4.78 14.67
C ASN A 139 -12.83 -3.65 15.41
N GLY A 140 -13.59 -2.83 16.16
CA GLY A 140 -13.05 -1.80 17.06
C GLY A 140 -12.53 -0.53 16.40
N ALA A 141 -12.77 -0.29 15.10
CA ALA A 141 -12.32 0.94 14.44
C ALA A 141 -13.27 1.38 13.30
N PRO A 142 -13.27 2.67 12.92
CA PRO A 142 -14.08 3.17 11.79
C PRO A 142 -13.66 2.53 10.47
N ARG A 143 -14.51 1.65 9.93
CA ARG A 143 -14.16 0.75 8.83
C ARG A 143 -15.38 0.21 8.10
N SER A 144 -15.32 0.26 6.78
CA SER A 144 -16.09 -0.59 5.87
C SER A 144 -15.16 -1.18 4.81
N GLU A 145 -14.94 -2.49 4.84
CA GLU A 145 -14.00 -3.16 3.93
C GLU A 145 -14.50 -4.54 3.53
N SER A 146 -14.36 -4.87 2.24
CA SER A 146 -14.47 -6.24 1.76
C SER A 146 -13.23 -7.04 2.12
N ALA A 147 -13.37 -8.38 2.22
CA ALA A 147 -12.26 -9.25 2.59
C ALA A 147 -12.36 -10.64 1.94
N THR A 148 -11.21 -11.15 1.50
CA THR A 148 -11.06 -12.48 0.88
C THR A 148 -10.68 -13.58 1.86
N ASP A 149 -10.74 -13.32 3.17
CA ASP A 149 -10.26 -14.26 4.18
C ASP A 149 -10.92 -15.64 4.09
N ARG A 150 -12.18 -15.75 3.64
CA ARG A 150 -12.87 -17.03 3.43
C ARG A 150 -12.94 -17.48 1.96
N VAL A 151 -12.17 -16.84 1.08
CA VAL A 151 -12.09 -17.15 -0.35
C VAL A 151 -10.70 -17.73 -0.65
N PRO A 152 -10.54 -19.06 -0.77
CA PRO A 152 -9.22 -19.68 -0.97
C PRO A 152 -8.42 -19.08 -2.12
N ALA A 153 -9.08 -18.71 -3.22
CA ALA A 153 -8.44 -18.10 -4.39
C ALA A 153 -7.92 -16.67 -4.16
N GLY A 154 -8.36 -15.99 -3.09
CA GLY A 154 -7.86 -14.67 -2.68
C GLY A 154 -6.84 -14.71 -1.54
N ARG A 155 -6.56 -15.90 -0.99
CA ARG A 155 -5.52 -16.09 0.04
C ARG A 155 -4.13 -16.16 -0.59
N PHE A 156 -3.12 -15.88 0.21
CA PHE A 156 -1.71 -16.01 -0.15
C PHE A 156 -0.90 -16.59 1.00
N GLN A 157 0.25 -17.18 0.71
CA GLN A 157 1.15 -17.77 1.71
C GLN A 157 2.62 -17.63 1.27
N VAL A 158 3.57 -17.97 2.14
CA VAL A 158 4.99 -18.03 1.78
C VAL A 158 5.19 -18.96 0.57
N GLY A 159 6.01 -18.53 -0.38
CA GLY A 159 6.27 -19.21 -1.65
C GLY A 159 5.40 -18.73 -2.81
N ASP A 160 4.28 -18.06 -2.55
CA ASP A 160 3.41 -17.55 -3.61
C ASP A 160 4.05 -16.36 -4.35
N GLU A 161 3.88 -16.32 -5.67
CA GLU A 161 4.11 -15.12 -6.47
C GLU A 161 2.79 -14.66 -7.09
N ARG A 162 2.30 -13.48 -6.68
CA ARG A 162 0.94 -12.99 -6.99
C ARG A 162 0.98 -11.58 -7.56
N ARG A 163 0.07 -11.31 -8.49
CA ARG A 163 -0.31 -9.98 -8.93
C ARG A 163 -1.68 -9.64 -8.40
N TYR A 164 -1.77 -8.47 -7.77
CA TYR A 164 -3.01 -7.86 -7.31
C TYR A 164 -3.31 -6.64 -8.17
N GLU A 165 -4.48 -6.62 -8.82
CA GLU A 165 -4.97 -5.47 -9.57
C GLU A 165 -6.29 -5.00 -8.97
N PHE A 166 -6.51 -3.69 -8.92
CA PHE A 166 -7.75 -3.09 -8.42
C PHE A 166 -7.87 -1.65 -8.91
N SER A 167 -9.10 -1.14 -8.91
CA SER A 167 -9.43 0.25 -9.26
C SER A 167 -9.98 0.97 -8.03
N VAL A 168 -9.65 2.24 -7.87
CA VAL A 168 -10.11 3.10 -6.77
C VAL A 168 -10.61 4.42 -7.33
N LEU A 169 -11.76 4.89 -6.84
CA LEU A 169 -12.26 6.24 -7.06
C LEU A 169 -12.54 6.90 -5.71
N LEU A 170 -11.94 8.06 -5.48
CA LEU A 170 -12.17 8.86 -4.28
C LEU A 170 -13.38 9.77 -4.52
N LYS A 171 -14.55 9.44 -3.94
CA LYS A 171 -15.83 10.14 -4.20
C LYS A 171 -15.97 11.33 -3.25
N ASP A 172 -16.23 12.51 -3.80
CA ASP A 172 -16.38 13.79 -3.08
C ASP A 172 -15.27 14.04 -2.06
N TRP A 173 -14.04 13.63 -2.41
CA TRP A 173 -12.95 13.57 -1.46
C TRP A 173 -12.42 14.97 -1.18
N GLN A 174 -12.69 15.51 0.01
CA GLN A 174 -12.06 16.73 0.49
C GLN A 174 -10.53 16.59 0.48
N ALA A 175 -9.86 17.49 -0.26
CA ALA A 175 -8.41 17.59 -0.31
C ALA A 175 -7.86 18.08 1.04
N TYR A 176 -6.67 17.60 1.36
CA TYR A 176 -5.90 18.10 2.51
C TYR A 176 -5.51 19.56 2.28
N LYS A 177 -5.70 20.36 3.33
CA LYS A 177 -5.16 21.72 3.46
C LYS A 177 -4.13 21.72 4.58
N GLU A 178 -3.17 22.65 4.49
CA GLU A 178 -2.23 22.85 5.59
C GLU A 178 -2.98 23.16 6.90
N GLY A 179 -2.55 22.52 7.99
CA GLY A 179 -3.25 22.55 9.27
C GLY A 179 -4.25 21.40 9.48
N ASP A 180 -4.70 20.70 8.43
CA ASP A 180 -5.55 19.53 8.60
C ASP A 180 -4.78 18.37 9.29
N PRO A 181 -5.48 17.42 9.93
CA PRO A 181 -4.87 16.20 10.44
C PRO A 181 -4.20 15.38 9.34
N VAL A 182 -3.05 14.80 9.69
CA VAL A 182 -2.24 13.98 8.77
C VAL A 182 -2.62 12.49 8.80
N SER A 183 -3.83 12.15 9.24
CA SER A 183 -4.30 10.76 9.31
C SER A 183 -4.32 10.11 7.93
N GLY A 184 -4.02 8.80 7.90
CA GLY A 184 -4.09 8.00 6.68
C GLY A 184 -5.37 7.18 6.65
N ASP A 185 -6.13 7.31 5.55
CA ASP A 185 -7.28 6.45 5.28
C ASP A 185 -6.83 5.31 4.35
N ILE A 186 -6.88 4.07 4.85
CA ILE A 186 -6.46 2.85 4.14
C ILE A 186 -7.53 2.45 3.12
N LEU A 187 -7.09 2.22 1.88
CA LEU A 187 -7.93 1.94 0.71
C LEU A 187 -7.85 0.46 0.30
N PHE A 188 -6.67 -0.13 0.42
CA PHE A 188 -6.40 -1.52 0.05
C PHE A 188 -5.28 -2.07 0.94
N GLN A 189 -5.37 -3.31 1.39
CA GLN A 189 -4.35 -3.94 2.23
C GLN A 189 -4.24 -5.45 1.99
N ALA A 190 -3.02 -5.97 2.13
CA ALA A 190 -2.75 -7.40 2.23
C ALA A 190 -2.24 -7.69 3.63
N LYS A 191 -2.91 -8.61 4.33
CA LYS A 191 -2.73 -8.83 5.76
C LYS A 191 -2.61 -10.32 6.06
N PRO A 192 -1.60 -10.77 6.83
CA PRO A 192 -1.58 -12.13 7.37
C PRO A 192 -2.75 -12.34 8.35
N ALA A 193 -3.40 -13.50 8.29
CA ALA A 193 -4.47 -13.85 9.21
C ALA A 193 -3.99 -13.79 10.67
N ASN A 194 -4.85 -13.31 11.57
CA ASN A 194 -4.57 -13.19 13.01
C ASN A 194 -3.34 -12.37 13.40
N SER A 195 -2.81 -11.54 12.48
CA SER A 195 -1.63 -10.72 12.73
C SER A 195 -1.90 -9.26 12.37
N ASN A 196 -1.42 -8.33 13.18
CA ASN A 196 -1.20 -6.95 12.78
C ASN A 196 0.30 -6.63 12.96
N PRO A 197 0.89 -5.73 12.16
CA PRO A 197 0.26 -4.92 11.11
C PRO A 197 0.07 -5.68 9.77
N PRO A 198 -0.59 -5.09 8.75
CA PRO A 198 -0.62 -5.65 7.40
C PRO A 198 0.77 -5.77 6.78
N SER A 199 1.00 -6.73 5.88
CA SER A 199 2.27 -6.81 5.14
C SER A 199 2.48 -5.59 4.24
N PHE A 200 1.40 -5.11 3.61
CA PHE A 200 1.39 -3.80 2.96
C PHE A 200 -0.03 -3.22 2.91
N PHE A 201 -0.11 -1.92 2.68
CA PHE A 201 -1.35 -1.24 2.36
C PHE A 201 -1.15 0.00 1.48
N LEU A 202 -2.20 0.40 0.77
CA LEU A 202 -2.32 1.72 0.16
C LEU A 202 -3.21 2.61 1.02
N SER A 203 -2.76 3.83 1.26
CA SER A 203 -3.53 4.83 2.01
C SER A 203 -3.55 6.18 1.31
N ALA A 204 -4.70 6.86 1.33
CA ALA A 204 -4.78 8.29 1.08
C ALA A 204 -4.30 9.03 2.34
N GLN A 205 -3.23 9.79 2.22
CA GLN A 205 -2.68 10.60 3.31
C GLN A 205 -2.21 11.94 2.75
N ARG A 206 -2.61 13.05 3.41
CA ARG A 206 -2.54 14.39 2.82
C ARG A 206 -3.19 14.38 1.43
N ASN A 207 -2.49 14.82 0.38
CA ASN A 207 -2.95 14.78 -1.01
C ASN A 207 -2.31 13.65 -1.84
N ALA A 208 -1.69 12.65 -1.19
CA ALA A 208 -1.01 11.55 -1.86
C ALA A 208 -1.67 10.20 -1.61
N ILE A 209 -1.45 9.24 -2.52
CA ILE A 209 -1.69 7.82 -2.27
C ILE A 209 -0.34 7.16 -2.05
N LEU A 210 -0.15 6.60 -0.86
CA LEU A 210 1.10 6.00 -0.41
C LEU A 210 0.98 4.48 -0.40
N PHE A 211 2.01 3.79 -0.89
CA PHE A 211 2.24 2.39 -0.54
C PHE A 211 3.07 2.34 0.74
N ARG A 212 2.61 1.58 1.73
CA ARG A 212 3.26 1.44 3.03
C ARG A 212 3.48 -0.04 3.34
N ASN A 213 4.67 -0.36 3.81
CA ASN A 213 4.99 -1.65 4.42
C ASN A 213 5.46 -1.34 5.86
N PRO A 214 4.62 -1.58 6.87
CA PRO A 214 4.94 -1.27 8.26
C PRO A 214 6.00 -2.20 8.85
N GLY A 215 6.05 -3.47 8.45
CA GLY A 215 7.07 -4.42 8.93
C GLY A 215 8.49 -4.05 8.51
N LEU A 216 8.64 -3.25 7.45
CA LEU A 216 9.93 -2.75 6.95
C LEU A 216 10.17 -1.26 7.24
N ASP A 217 9.22 -0.58 7.90
CA ASP A 217 9.20 0.89 8.05
C ASP A 217 9.42 1.65 6.72
N ARG A 218 8.71 1.23 5.67
CA ARG A 218 8.83 1.82 4.33
C ARG A 218 7.52 2.48 3.90
N GLN A 219 7.63 3.69 3.35
CA GLN A 219 6.56 4.33 2.61
C GLN A 219 7.06 4.94 1.31
N THR A 220 6.23 4.95 0.27
CA THR A 220 6.54 5.63 -1.00
C THR A 220 5.26 6.15 -1.65
N PRO A 221 5.25 7.38 -2.17
CA PRO A 221 4.15 7.87 -2.99
C PRO A 221 3.99 7.04 -4.28
N VAL A 222 2.79 6.49 -4.47
CA VAL A 222 2.36 5.83 -5.72
C VAL A 222 1.65 6.84 -6.62
N VAL A 223 0.87 7.73 -5.99
CA VAL A 223 0.29 8.93 -6.61
C VAL A 223 0.73 10.12 -5.76
N ALA A 224 1.58 10.98 -6.31
CA ALA A 224 2.17 12.10 -5.56
C ALA A 224 1.13 13.19 -5.23
N ASP A 225 0.18 13.42 -6.13
CA ASP A 225 -0.96 14.31 -5.93
C ASP A 225 -2.21 13.69 -6.55
N TYR A 226 -3.18 13.29 -5.73
CA TYR A 226 -4.43 12.68 -6.21
C TYR A 226 -5.49 13.73 -6.59
N ARG A 227 -5.30 15.02 -6.28
CA ARG A 227 -6.36 16.04 -6.46
C ARG A 227 -6.92 16.11 -7.89
N PRO A 228 -6.11 15.99 -8.96
CA PRO A 228 -6.63 15.95 -10.35
C PRO A 228 -7.47 14.70 -10.70
N TYR A 229 -7.50 13.71 -9.80
CA TYR A 229 -8.14 12.40 -9.98
C TYR A 229 -9.29 12.15 -8.99
N ILE A 230 -9.65 13.12 -8.14
CA ILE A 230 -10.86 13.03 -7.32
C ILE A 230 -12.07 12.84 -8.25
N GLY A 231 -12.95 11.88 -7.91
CA GLY A 231 -14.09 11.51 -8.77
C GLY A 231 -13.72 10.75 -10.05
N ARG A 232 -12.46 10.32 -10.21
CA ARG A 232 -11.99 9.56 -11.39
C ARG A 232 -11.34 8.26 -10.94
N TRP A 233 -11.51 7.20 -11.75
CA TRP A 233 -10.90 5.90 -11.48
C TRP A 233 -9.38 5.93 -11.67
N MET A 234 -8.67 5.53 -10.63
CA MET A 234 -7.23 5.21 -10.66
C MET A 234 -7.08 3.69 -10.58
N ARG A 235 -6.16 3.11 -11.34
CA ARG A 235 -5.92 1.66 -11.34
C ARG A 235 -4.55 1.35 -10.77
N PHE A 236 -4.47 0.32 -9.94
CA PHE A 236 -3.26 -0.10 -9.27
C PHE A 236 -2.93 -1.55 -9.62
N ARG A 237 -1.63 -1.85 -9.63
CA ARG A 237 -1.08 -3.18 -9.81
C ARG A 237 0.07 -3.37 -8.83
N ILE A 238 0.04 -4.47 -8.08
CA ILE A 238 1.08 -4.83 -7.12
C ILE A 238 1.47 -6.27 -7.37
N ASP A 239 2.69 -6.48 -7.85
CA ASP A 239 3.27 -7.81 -7.96
C ASP A 239 4.08 -8.09 -6.69
N VAL A 240 3.86 -9.25 -6.08
CA VAL A 240 4.46 -9.65 -4.81
C VAL A 240 4.98 -11.06 -4.92
N ARG A 241 6.23 -11.26 -4.52
CA ARG A 241 6.74 -12.59 -4.16
C ARG A 241 6.73 -12.70 -2.65
N TRP A 242 5.85 -13.54 -2.13
CA TRP A 242 5.66 -13.78 -0.71
C TRP A 242 6.77 -14.67 -0.18
N ALA A 243 7.72 -14.08 0.53
CA ALA A 243 8.81 -14.76 1.19
C ALA A 243 8.97 -14.28 2.64
N ASP A 244 9.38 -15.21 3.50
CA ASP A 244 9.83 -15.01 4.88
C ASP A 244 11.36 -14.83 5.00
N ASP A 245 12.06 -14.76 3.85
CA ASP A 245 13.48 -14.43 3.72
C ASP A 245 13.71 -13.23 2.76
N ASP A 246 14.95 -13.00 2.32
CA ASP A 246 15.31 -11.91 1.41
C ASP A 246 15.07 -12.24 -0.07
N THR A 247 14.36 -13.31 -0.42
CA THR A 247 14.00 -13.61 -1.81
C THR A 247 12.74 -12.86 -2.28
N GLY A 248 11.99 -12.27 -1.35
CA GLY A 248 10.74 -11.56 -1.63
C GLY A 248 10.93 -10.21 -2.33
N TYR A 249 9.85 -9.74 -2.95
CA TYR A 249 9.82 -8.44 -3.61
C TYR A 249 8.42 -7.84 -3.67
N TYR A 250 8.37 -6.51 -3.88
CA TYR A 250 7.18 -5.77 -4.31
C TYR A 250 7.48 -4.99 -5.59
N LYS A 251 6.58 -5.02 -6.58
CA LYS A 251 6.56 -4.06 -7.70
C LYS A 251 5.22 -3.35 -7.71
N VAL A 252 5.24 -2.05 -7.44
CA VAL A 252 4.04 -1.23 -7.31
C VAL A 252 3.92 -0.34 -8.54
N SER A 253 2.80 -0.46 -9.26
CA SER A 253 2.51 0.29 -10.47
C SER A 253 1.13 0.95 -10.38
N ALA A 254 0.96 2.06 -11.09
CA ALA A 254 -0.33 2.73 -11.21
C ALA A 254 -0.60 3.18 -12.65
N LEU A 255 -1.88 3.17 -13.02
CA LEU A 255 -2.41 3.70 -14.25
C LEU A 255 -3.44 4.79 -13.88
N LEU A 256 -3.06 6.04 -14.09
CA LEU A 256 -3.85 7.22 -13.75
C LEU A 256 -4.69 7.69 -14.95
N PRO A 257 -5.79 8.42 -14.72
CA PRO A 257 -6.59 8.97 -15.80
C PRO A 257 -5.75 9.72 -16.86
N GLY A 258 -5.93 9.37 -18.13
CA GLY A 258 -5.18 9.93 -19.27
C GLY A 258 -3.91 9.15 -19.65
N GLN A 259 -3.47 8.21 -18.82
CA GLN A 259 -2.36 7.31 -19.17
C GLN A 259 -2.86 6.13 -20.02
N LYS A 260 -1.98 5.60 -20.89
CA LYS A 260 -2.29 4.45 -21.77
C LYS A 260 -1.82 3.11 -21.22
N ALA A 261 -0.87 3.11 -20.29
CA ALA A 261 -0.28 1.91 -19.71
C ALA A 261 0.14 2.14 -18.25
N PHE A 262 0.14 1.07 -17.46
CA PHE A 262 0.64 1.08 -16.09
C PHE A 262 2.08 1.61 -16.05
N GLN A 263 2.32 2.54 -15.14
CA GLN A 263 3.65 3.10 -14.87
C GLN A 263 4.19 2.47 -13.59
N LEU A 264 5.39 1.89 -13.65
CA LEU A 264 6.09 1.39 -12.48
C LEU A 264 6.45 2.57 -11.57
N LYS A 265 6.03 2.51 -10.30
CA LYS A 265 6.23 3.57 -9.30
C LYS A 265 7.34 3.23 -8.33
N LYS A 266 7.39 1.98 -7.90
CA LYS A 266 8.38 1.50 -6.93
C LYS A 266 8.67 0.03 -7.09
N VAL A 267 9.93 -0.33 -6.88
CA VAL A 267 10.35 -1.71 -6.67
C VAL A 267 11.04 -1.78 -5.32
N TYR A 268 10.67 -2.78 -4.53
CA TYR A 268 11.44 -3.24 -3.38
C TYR A 268 11.91 -4.66 -3.71
N THR A 269 13.22 -4.84 -3.85
CA THR A 269 13.83 -6.16 -3.99
C THR A 269 14.51 -6.56 -2.69
N ARG A 270 14.88 -7.83 -2.59
CA ARG A 270 15.61 -8.39 -1.46
C ARG A 270 14.94 -8.12 -0.12
N THR A 271 13.64 -8.42 -0.04
CA THR A 271 12.81 -7.96 1.06
C THR A 271 11.96 -9.08 1.60
N THR A 272 11.92 -9.20 2.93
CA THR A 272 10.98 -10.09 3.59
C THR A 272 9.58 -9.50 3.52
N THR A 273 8.74 -10.11 2.71
CA THR A 273 7.36 -9.65 2.42
C THR A 273 6.31 -10.28 3.34
N TRP A 274 6.67 -11.40 3.98
CA TRP A 274 5.85 -12.13 4.93
C TRP A 274 6.48 -11.99 6.33
N LEU A 275 5.94 -11.07 7.13
CA LEU A 275 6.45 -10.73 8.47
C LEU A 275 5.28 -10.62 9.47
N PRO A 276 4.51 -11.70 9.70
CA PRO A 276 3.44 -11.62 10.67
C PRO A 276 4.01 -11.56 12.10
N VAL A 277 3.39 -10.76 12.97
CA VAL A 277 3.78 -10.65 14.40
C VAL A 277 3.39 -11.90 15.19
N ASN A 278 2.28 -12.54 14.78
CA ASN A 278 1.84 -13.83 15.31
C ASN A 278 1.90 -14.90 14.21
N PRO A 279 2.07 -16.19 14.54
CA PRO A 279 1.97 -17.27 13.56
C PRO A 279 0.68 -17.16 12.73
N SER A 280 0.83 -17.31 11.42
CA SER A 280 -0.25 -17.16 10.45
C SER A 280 -0.07 -18.19 9.34
N GLU A 281 -1.14 -18.90 8.98
CA GLU A 281 -1.11 -19.94 7.95
C GLU A 281 -1.31 -19.37 6.54
N HIS A 282 -2.02 -18.24 6.45
CA HIS A 282 -2.33 -17.56 5.19
C HIS A 282 -2.54 -16.07 5.42
N GLY A 283 -2.37 -15.28 4.38
CA GLY A 283 -2.81 -13.89 4.32
C GLY A 283 -3.97 -13.74 3.35
N TYR A 284 -4.63 -12.60 3.40
CA TYR A 284 -5.75 -12.26 2.56
C TYR A 284 -5.78 -10.77 2.23
N LEU A 285 -6.56 -10.43 1.21
CA LEU A 285 -6.76 -9.07 0.75
C LEU A 285 -7.98 -8.44 1.41
N LYS A 286 -7.89 -7.13 1.67
CA LYS A 286 -9.02 -6.28 2.00
C LYS A 286 -8.98 -5.01 1.15
N TRP A 287 -10.14 -4.51 0.79
CA TRP A 287 -10.31 -3.23 0.10
C TRP A 287 -11.56 -2.53 0.59
N GLY A 288 -11.58 -1.21 0.49
CA GLY A 288 -12.66 -0.38 1.01
C GLY A 288 -12.08 0.83 1.72
N LEU A 289 -12.62 1.16 2.89
CA LEU A 289 -12.22 2.33 3.65
C LEU A 289 -12.02 1.96 5.11
N TYR A 290 -10.77 2.04 5.56
CA TYR A 290 -10.41 1.87 6.96
C TYR A 290 -9.68 3.13 7.46
N ARG A 291 -10.20 3.75 8.51
CA ARG A 291 -9.73 5.05 9.01
C ARG A 291 -9.19 4.94 10.44
N PRO A 292 -8.12 4.15 10.68
CA PRO A 292 -7.64 3.82 12.03
C PRO A 292 -7.28 5.03 12.87
N ASP A 293 -6.69 6.04 12.24
CA ASP A 293 -6.13 7.20 12.93
C ASP A 293 -7.05 8.42 12.85
N SER A 294 -8.24 8.29 12.27
CA SER A 294 -9.15 9.42 12.04
C SER A 294 -10.18 9.53 13.15
N SER A 295 -10.38 10.74 13.69
CA SER A 295 -11.40 11.02 14.71
C SER A 295 -11.94 12.45 14.58
N LEU A 296 -13.14 12.70 15.10
CA LEU A 296 -13.75 14.05 15.05
C LEU A 296 -13.02 15.04 15.95
N GLU A 297 -12.50 14.58 17.09
CA GLU A 297 -11.75 15.37 18.07
C GLU A 297 -10.46 15.92 17.46
N ARG A 298 -9.85 15.15 16.55
CA ARG A 298 -8.69 15.60 15.79
C ARG A 298 -9.05 16.57 14.68
N GLY A 299 -10.33 16.81 14.38
CA GLY A 299 -10.77 17.62 13.25
C GLY A 299 -10.72 16.88 11.91
N CYS A 300 -10.75 15.55 11.90
CA CYS A 300 -10.75 14.79 10.65
C CYS A 300 -12.10 14.94 9.92
N VAL A 301 -12.05 14.85 8.59
CA VAL A 301 -13.27 14.87 7.75
C VAL A 301 -14.24 13.79 8.22
N LYS A 302 -15.48 14.20 8.55
CA LYS A 302 -16.49 13.32 9.16
C LYS A 302 -16.80 12.11 8.29
N THR A 303 -17.14 12.30 7.03
CA THR A 303 -17.54 11.22 6.12
C THR A 303 -16.61 11.12 4.93
N ARG A 304 -16.20 9.90 4.59
CA ARG A 304 -15.41 9.59 3.41
C ARG A 304 -16.10 8.46 2.64
N ILE A 305 -16.01 8.53 1.31
CA ILE A 305 -16.58 7.55 0.39
C ILE A 305 -15.49 7.17 -0.61
N VAL A 306 -15.31 5.87 -0.83
CA VAL A 306 -14.42 5.31 -1.85
C VAL A 306 -15.16 4.26 -2.65
N HIS A 307 -14.96 4.24 -3.96
CA HIS A 307 -15.43 3.15 -4.80
C HIS A 307 -14.27 2.25 -5.21
N HIS A 308 -14.54 0.96 -5.30
CA HIS A 308 -13.62 -0.07 -5.78
C HIS A 308 -14.24 -0.87 -6.91
N ASP A 309 -13.39 -1.37 -7.81
CA ASP A 309 -13.79 -2.25 -8.90
C ASP A 309 -12.59 -2.99 -9.52
N ASN A 310 -12.84 -4.04 -10.31
CA ASN A 310 -11.86 -4.88 -11.00
C ASN A 310 -10.79 -5.44 -10.06
N ILE A 311 -11.18 -6.02 -8.93
CA ILE A 311 -10.23 -6.64 -8.00
C ILE A 311 -9.83 -8.01 -8.56
N ARG A 312 -8.55 -8.17 -8.90
CA ARG A 312 -8.03 -9.39 -9.50
C ARG A 312 -6.83 -9.92 -8.75
N VAL A 313 -6.81 -11.24 -8.59
CA VAL A 313 -5.65 -11.99 -8.11
C VAL A 313 -5.19 -12.91 -9.23
N THR A 314 -3.91 -12.80 -9.58
CA THR A 314 -3.29 -13.59 -10.63
C THR A 314 -2.03 -14.24 -10.08
N GLU A 315 -1.85 -15.51 -10.36
CA GLU A 315 -0.60 -16.24 -10.12
C GLU A 315 0.45 -15.83 -11.15
N LEU A 316 1.64 -15.49 -10.67
CA LEU A 316 2.80 -15.16 -11.48
C LEU A 316 3.68 -16.42 -11.69
N PRO A 317 4.51 -16.45 -12.76
CA PRO A 317 5.34 -17.59 -13.15
C PRO A 317 6.30 -18.13 -12.09
#